data_AF-X5MIB6-F1
#
_entry.id   AF-X5MIB6-F1
#
_cell.length_a   1.000
_cell.length_b   1.000
_cell.length_c   1.000
_cell.angle_alpha   90.00
_cell.angle_beta   90.00
_cell.angle_gamma   90.00
#
_symmetry.space_group_name_H-M   'P 1'
#
loop_
_entity.id
_entity.type
_entity.pdbx_description
1 polymer ?
#
loop_
_entity_poly.entity_id
_entity_poly.type
_entity_poly.pdbx_seq_one_letter_code
_entity_poly.pdbx_strand_id
1 'polypeptide(L)'
;MGDLYVVDAMRKKGYNVGGEASGHIVLSDFGTTGDGLVAALQILACMQEIQSPMSHLCERFEPVPQIFKNVTIKNKNVLKKIRSKQQ
;
A
#
# COMPACT_ATOMS: atom_id res chain seq x y z
N MET A 1 8.14 -5.99 -2.63
CA MET A 1 7.37 -6.30 -1.40
C MET A 1 5.99 -6.73 -1.85
N GLY A 2 5.29 -7.54 -1.07
CA GLY A 2 3.96 -8.04 -1.43
C GLY A 2 3.02 -8.06 -0.23
N ASP A 3 1.73 -7.97 -0.56
CA ASP A 3 0.55 -8.01 0.31
C ASP A 3 0.59 -9.03 1.46
N LEU A 4 1.21 -10.20 1.25
CA LEU A 4 1.29 -11.26 2.26
C LEU A 4 1.94 -10.79 3.57
N TYR A 5 2.99 -9.95 3.48
CA TYR A 5 3.67 -9.43 4.66
C TYR A 5 2.81 -8.42 5.42
N VAL A 6 1.98 -7.65 4.70
CA VAL A 6 1.03 -6.70 5.29
C VAL A 6 -0.02 -7.46 6.08
N VAL A 7 -0.67 -8.45 5.46
CA VAL A 7 -1.74 -9.24 6.10
C VAL A 7 -1.21 -10.03 7.30
N ASP A 8 -0.02 -10.62 7.22
CA ASP A 8 0.60 -11.33 8.34
C ASP A 8 0.88 -10.39 9.52
N ALA A 9 1.41 -9.19 9.25
CA ALA A 9 1.65 -8.18 10.28
C ALA A 9 0.34 -7.68 10.92
N MET A 10 -0.70 -7.46 10.13
CA MET A 10 -2.02 -7.07 10.62
C MET A 10 -2.60 -8.13 11.56
N ARG A 11 -2.57 -9.42 11.17
CA ARG A 11 -3.06 -10.53 12.00
C ARG A 11 -2.30 -10.67 13.31
N LYS A 12 -0.96 -10.62 13.26
CA LYS A 12 -0.12 -10.74 14.46
C LYS A 12 -0.35 -9.62 15.47
N LYS A 13 -0.72 -8.43 15.00
CA LYS A 13 -0.88 -7.23 15.82
C LYS A 13 -2.33 -6.83 16.07
N GLY A 14 -3.29 -7.56 15.51
CA GLY A 14 -4.72 -7.26 15.62
C GLY A 14 -5.13 -5.96 14.94
N TYR A 15 -4.48 -5.57 13.84
CA TYR A 15 -4.85 -4.36 13.08
C TYR A 15 -5.92 -4.65 12.04
N ASN A 16 -6.83 -3.69 11.86
CA ASN A 16 -7.92 -3.79 10.90
C ASN A 16 -7.73 -2.99 9.61
N VAL A 17 -6.71 -2.14 9.54
CA VAL A 17 -6.37 -1.36 8.34
C VAL A 17 -4.92 -1.61 7.96
N GLY A 18 -4.67 -1.88 6.68
CA GLY A 18 -3.34 -1.98 6.12
C GLY A 18 -3.33 -1.76 4.62
N GLY A 19 -2.15 -1.69 4.02
CA GLY A 19 -2.04 -1.57 2.59
C GLY A 19 -0.62 -1.32 2.09
N GLU A 20 -0.50 -1.14 0.78
CA GLU A 20 0.74 -0.89 0.07
C GLU A 20 0.62 0.37 -0.80
N ALA A 21 1.75 0.98 -1.15
CA ALA A 21 1.81 2.17 -2.02
C ALA A 21 1.28 1.92 -3.45
N SER A 22 1.06 0.67 -3.83
CA SER A 22 0.37 0.29 -5.08
C SER A 22 -1.12 0.65 -5.09
N GLY A 23 -1.70 0.98 -3.93
CA GLY A 23 -3.15 1.16 -3.76
C GLY A 23 -3.87 -0.10 -3.32
N HIS A 24 -3.17 -1.20 -3.04
CA HIS A 24 -3.75 -2.37 -2.41
C HIS A 24 -4.05 -2.08 -0.93
N ILE A 25 -5.32 -1.91 -0.58
CA ILE A 25 -5.79 -1.60 0.79
C ILE A 25 -6.56 -2.80 1.33
N VAL A 26 -6.22 -3.21 2.55
CA VAL A 26 -6.87 -4.31 3.29
C VAL A 26 -7.64 -3.72 4.47
N LEU A 27 -8.93 -4.02 4.53
CA LEU A 27 -9.83 -3.64 5.63
C LEU A 27 -10.38 -4.92 6.26
N SER A 28 -9.75 -5.39 7.34
CA SER A 28 -10.02 -6.74 7.86
C SER A 28 -11.39 -6.90 8.51
N ASP A 29 -12.08 -5.79 8.78
CA ASP A 29 -13.46 -5.79 9.26
C ASP A 29 -14.45 -6.25 8.17
N PHE A 30 -14.05 -6.17 6.89
CA PHE A 30 -14.91 -6.46 5.73
C PHE A 30 -14.41 -7.61 4.86
N GLY A 31 -13.11 -7.95 4.92
CA GLY A 31 -12.54 -9.00 4.08
C GLY A 31 -11.18 -9.49 4.56
N THR A 32 -10.70 -10.61 4.01
CA THR A 32 -9.40 -11.21 4.40
C THR A 32 -8.25 -10.87 3.46
N THR A 33 -8.54 -10.13 2.39
CA THR A 33 -7.61 -9.67 1.34
C THR A 33 -7.94 -8.23 0.98
N GLY A 34 -7.11 -7.59 0.14
CA GLY A 34 -7.42 -6.25 -0.34
C GLY A 34 -8.60 -6.24 -1.31
N ASP A 35 -9.50 -5.28 -1.10
CA ASP A 35 -10.70 -5.08 -1.90
C ASP A 35 -10.82 -3.58 -2.23
N GLY A 36 -10.62 -3.26 -3.51
CA GLY A 36 -10.66 -1.87 -3.99
C GLY A 36 -12.05 -1.25 -3.93
N LEU A 37 -13.12 -2.03 -4.07
CA LEU A 37 -14.49 -1.51 -4.02
C LEU A 37 -14.89 -1.19 -2.59
N VAL A 38 -14.59 -2.08 -1.64
CA VAL A 38 -14.82 -1.81 -0.22
C VAL A 38 -14.00 -0.61 0.22
N ALA A 39 -12.72 -0.53 -0.16
CA ALA A 39 -11.89 0.62 0.16
C ALA A 39 -12.45 1.93 -0.42
N ALA A 40 -12.89 1.93 -1.68
CA ALA A 40 -13.50 3.10 -2.32
C ALA A 40 -14.80 3.53 -1.60
N LEU A 41 -15.66 2.59 -1.24
CA LEU A 41 -16.88 2.88 -0.49
C LEU A 41 -16.60 3.46 0.89
N GLN A 42 -15.58 2.94 1.61
CA GLN A 42 -15.19 3.49 2.91
C GLN A 42 -14.63 4.92 2.79
N ILE A 43 -13.86 5.20 1.74
CA ILE A 43 -13.37 6.56 1.46
C ILE A 43 -14.55 7.51 1.19
N LEU A 44 -15.51 7.09 0.36
CA LEU A 44 -16.71 7.89 0.07
C LEU A 44 -17.57 8.11 1.31
N ALA A 45 -17.72 7.10 2.16
CA ALA A 45 -18.41 7.22 3.44
C ALA A 45 -17.71 8.27 4.34
N CYS A 46 -16.38 8.21 4.49
CA CYS A 46 -15.63 9.24 5.22
C CYS A 46 -15.79 10.64 4.62
N MET A 47 -15.79 10.78 3.29
CA MET A 47 -16.04 12.08 2.63
C MET A 47 -17.42 12.64 2.98
N GLN A 48 -18.45 11.78 2.98
CA GLN A 48 -19.81 12.16 3.31
C GLN A 48 -19.98 12.48 4.80
N GLU A 49 -19.29 11.76 5.70
CA GLU A 49 -19.35 12.02 7.14
C GLU A 49 -18.64 13.34 7.51
N ILE A 50 -17.46 13.58 6.95
CA ILE A 50 -16.62 14.75 7.26
C ILE A 50 -17.10 16.00 6.51
N GLN A 51 -17.93 15.86 5.47
CA GLN A 51 -18.41 16.95 4.61
C GLN A 51 -17.25 17.73 3.98
N SER A 52 -16.24 17.02 3.51
CA SER A 52 -15.01 17.60 2.95
C SER A 52 -14.64 16.94 1.62
N PRO A 53 -14.12 17.70 0.64
CA PRO A 53 -13.61 17.11 -0.60
C PRO A 53 -12.37 16.26 -0.32
N MET A 54 -12.11 15.30 -1.22
CA MET A 54 -10.97 14.39 -1.12
C MET A 54 -9.63 15.13 -1.11
N SER A 55 -9.51 16.24 -1.84
CA SER A 55 -8.29 17.07 -1.87
C SER A 55 -7.83 17.50 -0.49
N HIS A 56 -8.77 17.88 0.38
CA HIS A 56 -8.50 18.27 1.75
C HIS A 56 -8.29 17.05 2.67
N LEU A 57 -9.00 15.94 2.44
CA LEU A 57 -8.82 14.72 3.24
C LEU A 57 -7.45 14.04 3.01
N CYS A 58 -6.92 14.12 1.79
CA CYS A 58 -5.62 13.58 1.41
C CYS A 58 -4.43 14.39 1.95
N GLU A 59 -4.64 15.63 2.39
CA GLU A 59 -3.59 16.52 2.87
C GLU A 59 -3.20 16.19 4.32
N ARG A 60 -2.63 14.98 4.51
CA ARG A 60 -2.24 14.46 5.84
C ARG A 60 -0.74 14.47 6.07
N PHE A 61 0.04 14.48 5.00
CA PHE A 61 1.49 14.53 5.05
C PHE A 61 2.01 15.15 3.76
N GLU A 62 3.23 15.69 3.82
CA GLU A 62 3.93 16.20 2.63
C GLU A 62 4.74 15.05 2.00
N PRO A 63 4.45 14.64 0.75
CA PRO A 63 5.19 13.58 0.09
C PRO A 63 6.64 13.99 -0.15
N VAL A 64 7.59 13.12 0.19
CA VAL A 64 9.00 13.33 -0.16
C VAL A 64 9.26 12.99 -1.63
N PRO A 65 10.25 13.63 -2.29
CA PRO A 65 10.62 13.27 -3.65
C PRO A 65 11.05 11.79 -3.75
N GLN A 66 10.25 10.97 -4.43
CA GLN A 66 10.52 9.55 -4.65
C GLN A 66 10.36 9.20 -6.13
N ILE A 67 11.35 8.49 -6.70
CA ILE A 67 11.29 7.97 -8.07
C ILE A 67 11.19 6.46 -8.03
N PHE A 68 10.18 5.90 -8.70
CA PHE A 68 10.01 4.46 -8.89
C PHE A 68 10.22 4.08 -10.36
N LYS A 69 11.29 3.34 -10.66
CA LYS A 69 11.64 2.95 -12.04
C LYS A 69 11.72 1.42 -12.16
N ASN A 70 10.83 0.86 -12.98
CA ASN A 70 10.90 -0.54 -13.37
C ASN A 70 11.94 -0.72 -14.48
N VAL A 71 12.87 -1.66 -14.30
CA VAL A 71 13.90 -1.99 -15.30
C VAL A 71 13.65 -3.40 -15.83
N THR A 72 13.42 -3.51 -17.14
CA THR A 72 13.27 -4.80 -17.80
C THR A 72 14.63 -5.50 -17.88
N ILE A 73 14.70 -6.72 -17.34
CA ILE A 73 15.91 -7.55 -17.34
C ILE A 73 15.65 -8.88 -18.05
N LYS A 74 16.64 -9.35 -18.82
CA LYS A 74 16.57 -10.67 -19.48
C LYS A 74 16.74 -11.83 -18.49
N ASN A 75 17.45 -11.61 -17.38
CA ASN A 75 17.74 -12.64 -16.38
C ASN A 75 17.46 -12.09 -14.97
N LYS A 76 16.58 -12.75 -14.22
CA LYS A 76 16.20 -12.36 -12.85
C LYS A 76 17.35 -12.47 -11.83
N ASN A 77 18.43 -13.19 -12.13
CA ASN A 77 19.58 -13.35 -11.23
C ASN A 77 20.54 -12.14 -11.20
N VAL A 78 20.29 -11.09 -12.00
CA VAL A 78 21.15 -9.89 -12.07
C VAL A 78 21.33 -9.23 -10.69
N LEU A 79 20.29 -9.25 -9.83
CA LEU A 79 20.32 -8.63 -8.51
C LEU A 79 21.29 -9.33 -7.52
N LYS A 80 21.57 -10.63 -7.70
CA LYS A 80 22.52 -11.36 -6.83
C LYS A 80 23.97 -10.96 -7.09
N LYS A 81 24.32 -10.56 -8.33
CA LYS A 81 25.68 -10.12 -8.71
C LYS A 81 26.01 -8.69 -8.27
N ILE A 82 25.01 -7.83 -8.10
CA ILE A 82 25.21 -6.43 -7.73
C ILE A 82 25.52 -6.30 -6.23
N ARG A 83 24.91 -7.12 -5.38
CA ARG A 83 25.15 -7.11 -3.92
C ARG A 83 26.57 -7.49 -3.50
N SER A 84 27.32 -8.23 -4.32
CA SER A 84 28.69 -8.67 -3.99
C SER A 84 29.79 -7.65 -4.37
N LYS A 85 29.44 -6.49 -4.94
CA LYS A 85 30.39 -5.42 -5.32
C LYS A 85 30.30 -4.17 -4.43
N GLN A 86 29.56 -4.24 -3.33
CA GLN A 86 29.40 -3.15 -2.36
C GLN A 86 29.92 -3.53 -0.95
N GLN A 87 30.74 -4.58 -0.85
CA GLN A 87 31.59 -4.88 0.31
C GLN A 87 33.04 -4.77 -0.10
#